data_AF-A0A961JKF0-F1
#
_entry.id   AF-A0A961JKF0-F1
#
_cell.length_a   1.000
_cell.length_b   1.000
_cell.length_c   1.000
_cell.angle_alpha   90.00
_cell.angle_beta   90.00
_cell.angle_gamma   90.00
#
_symmetry.space_group_name_H-M   'P 1'
#
loop_
_entity.id
_entity.type
_entity.pdbx_description
1 polymer ?
#
loop_
_entity_poly.entity_id
_entity_poly.type
_entity_poly.pdbx_seq_one_letter_code
_entity_poly.pdbx_strand_id
1 'polypeptide(L)'
;MTLEEALRLQPVWVQLWLYVLLAGAFVLPLTLLIWRQTRMAAVLAVAASVLAGVGVGWMYDRMGYVKLLGLPHILFWTPLAIYLVALARRPDMPDWPRRILWAVAATILISLAFDYTDAVRWLLGERTPVPGTEPA
;
A
#
# COMPACT_ATOMS: atom_id res chain seq x y z
N MET A 1 -18.01 11.41 -8.34
CA MET A 1 -18.04 10.65 -7.09
C MET A 1 -16.68 10.65 -6.44
N THR A 2 -16.60 10.67 -5.12
CA THR A 2 -15.34 10.68 -4.37
C THR A 2 -14.68 9.30 -4.37
N LEU A 3 -13.37 9.23 -4.11
CA LEU A 3 -12.66 7.96 -3.95
C LEU A 3 -13.29 7.10 -2.85
N GLU A 4 -13.73 7.73 -1.75
CA GLU A 4 -14.39 7.04 -0.65
C GLU A 4 -15.69 6.35 -1.11
N GLU A 5 -16.51 7.04 -1.90
CA GLU A 5 -17.73 6.47 -2.49
C GLU A 5 -17.38 5.28 -3.40
N ALA A 6 -16.30 5.35 -4.18
CA ALA A 6 -15.86 4.25 -5.04
C ALA A 6 -15.42 3.02 -4.25
N LEU A 7 -14.74 3.23 -3.13
CA LEU A 7 -14.29 2.14 -2.28
C LEU A 7 -15.47 1.42 -1.59
N ARG A 8 -16.56 2.13 -1.28
CA ARG A 8 -17.78 1.54 -0.72
C ARG A 8 -18.53 0.64 -1.70
N LEU A 9 -18.34 0.81 -3.00
CA LEU A 9 -18.91 -0.05 -4.04
C LEU A 9 -18.13 -1.36 -4.22
N GLN A 10 -16.94 -1.48 -3.62
CA GLN A 10 -16.13 -2.69 -3.73
C GLN A 10 -16.71 -3.84 -2.89
N PRO A 11 -16.42 -5.10 -3.25
CA PRO A 11 -16.78 -6.25 -2.44
C PRO A 11 -16.33 -6.10 -0.98
N VAL A 12 -17.13 -6.60 -0.03
CA VAL A 12 -16.87 -6.47 1.41
C VAL A 12 -15.47 -6.94 1.80
N TRP A 13 -14.95 -7.99 1.17
CA TRP A 13 -13.60 -8.50 1.46
C TRP A 13 -12.50 -7.47 1.11
N VAL A 14 -12.69 -6.67 0.05
CA VAL A 14 -11.76 -5.58 -0.32
C VAL A 14 -11.81 -4.49 0.74
N GLN A 15 -13.02 -4.10 1.17
CA GLN A 15 -13.19 -3.09 2.21
C GLN A 15 -12.51 -3.52 3.53
N LEU A 16 -12.68 -4.79 3.94
CA LEU A 16 -11.96 -5.36 5.08
C LEU A 16 -10.45 -5.35 4.88
N TRP A 17 -9.97 -5.68 3.67
CA TRP A 17 -8.55 -5.60 3.34
C TRP A 17 -7.99 -4.18 3.45
N LEU A 18 -8.75 -3.15 3.06
CA LEU A 18 -8.32 -1.75 3.22
C LEU A 18 -8.14 -1.34 4.68
N TYR A 19 -8.95 -1.87 5.61
CA TYR A 19 -8.71 -1.67 7.04
C TYR A 19 -7.45 -2.37 7.53
N VAL A 20 -7.21 -3.61 7.06
CA VAL A 20 -5.96 -4.34 7.34
C VAL A 20 -4.75 -3.58 6.77
N LEU A 21 -4.89 -3.01 5.58
CA LEU A 21 -3.87 -2.19 4.94
C LEU A 21 -3.57 -0.93 5.74
N LEU A 22 -4.61 -0.20 6.18
CA LEU A 22 -4.46 0.97 7.02
C LEU A 22 -3.73 0.60 8.33
N ALA A 23 -4.17 -0.47 8.99
CA ALA A 23 -3.56 -0.94 10.22
C ALA A 23 -2.10 -1.37 9.99
N GLY A 24 -1.80 -2.14 8.95
CA GLY A 24 -0.50 -2.76 8.72
C GLY A 24 0.53 -1.86 8.04
N ALA A 25 0.12 -0.97 7.14
CA ALA A 25 1.01 -0.11 6.35
C ALA A 25 1.10 1.33 6.86
N PHE A 26 0.19 1.76 7.76
CA PHE A 26 0.21 3.11 8.34
C PHE A 26 0.33 3.09 9.87
N VAL A 27 -0.51 2.34 10.58
CA VAL A 27 -0.54 2.37 12.05
C VAL A 27 0.60 1.55 12.66
N LEU A 28 0.74 0.29 12.24
CA LEU A 28 1.71 -0.63 12.79
C LEU A 28 3.17 -0.14 12.65
N PRO A 29 3.60 0.47 11.53
CA PRO A 29 4.93 1.04 11.42
C PRO A 29 5.22 2.13 12.46
N LEU A 30 4.22 2.87 12.96
CA LEU A 30 4.44 3.89 14.00
C LEU A 30 4.99 3.28 15.29
N THR A 31 4.63 2.03 15.60
CA THR A 31 5.17 1.33 16.78
C THR A 31 6.69 1.13 16.68
N LEU A 32 7.24 1.04 15.47
CA LEU A 32 8.68 0.89 15.24
C LEU A 32 9.48 2.15 15.61
N LEU A 33 8.83 3.29 15.91
CA LEU A 33 9.50 4.49 16.42
C LEU A 33 10.07 4.31 17.83
N ILE A 34 9.55 3.33 18.58
CA ILE A 34 10.00 3.02 19.95
C ILE A 34 11.50 2.62 19.93
N TRP A 35 11.93 1.82 18.96
CA TRP A 35 13.29 1.27 18.88
C TRP A 35 14.20 2.08 17.96
N ARG A 36 15.39 2.45 18.46
CA ARG A 36 16.37 3.26 17.71
C ARG A 36 16.75 2.63 16.36
N GLN A 37 16.83 1.30 16.31
CA GLN A 37 17.21 0.51 15.14
C GLN A 37 16.18 0.60 14.00
N THR A 38 14.92 0.88 14.31
CA THR A 38 13.80 0.84 13.35
C THR A 38 13.12 2.18 13.14
N ARG A 39 13.52 3.25 13.84
CA ARG A 39 12.95 4.60 13.68
C ARG A 39 12.96 5.08 12.24
N MET A 40 14.07 4.91 11.54
CA MET A 40 14.15 5.31 10.14
C MET A 40 13.20 4.48 9.26
N ALA A 41 13.07 3.18 9.55
CA ALA A 41 12.12 2.32 8.83
C ALA A 41 10.66 2.71 9.08
N ALA A 42 10.31 3.11 10.30
CA ALA A 42 8.99 3.65 10.61
C ALA A 42 8.69 4.90 9.78
N VAL A 43 9.62 5.86 9.75
CA VAL A 43 9.48 7.12 9.00
C VAL A 43 9.35 6.84 7.50
N LEU A 44 10.23 6.01 6.95
CA LEU A 44 10.19 5.65 5.53
C LEU A 44 8.90 4.91 5.16
N ALA A 45 8.43 4.00 6.00
CA ALA A 45 7.19 3.28 5.77
C ALA A 45 5.98 4.22 5.73
N VAL A 46 5.85 5.09 6.74
CA VAL A 46 4.74 6.05 6.78
C VAL A 46 4.83 7.05 5.62
N ALA A 47 6.02 7.60 5.34
CA ALA A 47 6.22 8.54 4.25
C ALA A 47 5.88 7.92 2.89
N ALA A 48 6.36 6.71 2.61
CA ALA A 48 6.04 6.00 1.37
C ALA A 48 4.55 5.67 1.26
N SER A 49 3.90 5.24 2.35
CA SER A 49 2.45 4.97 2.37
C SER A 49 1.62 6.23 2.15
N VAL A 50 2.01 7.37 2.74
CA VAL A 50 1.35 8.66 2.49
C VAL A 50 1.53 9.11 1.04
N LEU A 51 2.76 9.03 0.51
CA LEU A 51 3.04 9.39 -0.89
C LEU A 51 2.26 8.50 -1.87
N ALA A 52 2.17 7.20 -1.59
CA ALA A 52 1.37 6.27 -2.38
C ALA A 52 -0.12 6.65 -2.33
N GLY A 53 -0.68 6.89 -1.14
CA GLY A 53 -2.09 7.29 -0.99
C GLY A 53 -2.43 8.61 -1.69
N VAL A 54 -1.54 9.61 -1.60
CA VAL A 54 -1.68 10.88 -2.34
C VAL A 54 -1.62 10.64 -3.84
N GLY A 55 -0.69 9.81 -4.31
CA GLY A 55 -0.59 9.44 -5.72
C GLY A 55 -1.85 8.74 -6.24
N VAL A 56 -2.44 7.85 -5.44
CA VAL A 56 -3.69 7.14 -5.79
C VAL A 56 -4.84 8.13 -5.93
N GLY A 57 -5.01 9.04 -4.97
CA GLY A 57 -6.04 10.08 -5.03
C GLY A 57 -5.90 10.97 -6.26
N TRP A 58 -4.67 11.45 -6.53
CA TRP A 58 -4.37 12.24 -7.72
C TRP A 58 -4.64 11.50 -9.04
N MET A 59 -4.33 10.19 -9.11
CA MET A 59 -4.63 9.37 -10.28
C MET A 59 -6.13 9.16 -10.45
N TYR A 60 -6.85 8.93 -9.35
CA TYR A 60 -8.29 8.76 -9.33
C TYR A 60 -9.01 10.00 -9.89
N ASP A 61 -8.59 11.19 -9.46
CA ASP A 61 -9.18 12.45 -9.94
C ASP A 61 -9.03 12.66 -11.45
N ARG A 62 -8.08 11.98 -12.10
CA ARG A 62 -7.80 12.12 -13.54
C ARG A 62 -8.34 11.00 -14.41
N MET A 63 -8.41 9.79 -13.86
CA MET A 63 -8.69 8.57 -14.62
C MET A 63 -9.92 7.82 -14.12
N GLY A 64 -10.49 8.20 -12.97
CA GLY A 64 -11.54 7.44 -12.30
C GLY A 64 -11.01 6.15 -11.66
N TYR A 65 -11.92 5.23 -11.32
CA TYR A 65 -11.56 3.96 -10.68
C TYR A 65 -11.06 2.92 -11.71
N VAL A 66 -9.82 3.09 -12.16
CA VAL A 66 -9.14 2.17 -13.09
C VAL A 66 -8.19 1.22 -12.37
N LYS A 67 -7.92 0.06 -12.98
CA LYS A 67 -6.99 -0.95 -12.47
C LYS A 67 -5.55 -0.43 -12.30
N LEU A 68 -5.16 0.60 -13.05
CA LEU A 68 -3.85 1.23 -12.92
C LEU A 68 -3.68 2.03 -11.61
N LEU A 69 -4.74 2.26 -10.83
CA LEU A 69 -4.66 3.05 -9.59
C LEU A 69 -3.66 2.51 -8.57
N GLY A 70 -3.30 1.22 -8.62
CA GLY A 70 -2.25 0.64 -7.78
C GLY A 70 -0.82 1.08 -8.14
N LEU A 71 -0.59 1.80 -9.24
CA LEU A 71 0.74 2.19 -9.70
C LEU A 71 1.57 2.98 -8.67
N PRO A 72 1.02 3.95 -7.91
CA PRO A 72 1.76 4.66 -6.87
C PRO A 72 2.22 3.71 -5.77
N HIS A 73 1.41 2.72 -5.38
CA HIS A 73 1.84 1.68 -4.45
C HIS A 73 3.02 0.91 -5.01
N ILE A 74 2.95 0.44 -6.26
CA ILE A 74 4.08 -0.25 -6.91
C ILE A 74 5.37 0.58 -6.82
N LEU A 75 5.29 1.87 -7.16
CA LEU A 75 6.45 2.76 -7.19
C LEU A 75 7.08 2.97 -5.80
N PHE A 76 6.28 3.23 -4.78
CA PHE A 76 6.79 3.59 -3.44
C PHE A 76 6.99 2.37 -2.54
N TRP A 77 6.11 1.37 -2.61
CA TRP A 77 6.17 0.21 -1.73
C TRP A 77 7.12 -0.88 -2.19
N THR A 78 7.44 -1.02 -3.48
CA THR A 78 8.43 -2.01 -3.94
C THR A 78 9.82 -1.77 -3.31
N PRO A 79 10.43 -0.58 -3.41
CA PRO A 79 11.73 -0.32 -2.76
C PRO A 79 11.62 -0.39 -1.23
N LEU A 80 10.50 0.06 -0.65
CA LEU A 80 10.25 -0.06 0.79
C LEU A 80 10.22 -1.52 1.24
N ALA A 81 9.51 -2.40 0.54
CA ALA A 81 9.38 -3.80 0.90
C ALA A 81 10.76 -4.49 0.90
N ILE A 82 11.58 -4.22 -0.12
CA ILE A 82 12.97 -4.71 -0.21
C ILE A 82 13.76 -4.24 1.02
N TYR A 83 13.67 -2.95 1.35
CA TYR A 83 14.35 -2.38 2.51
C TYR A 83 13.89 -3.00 3.84
N LEU A 84 12.58 -3.14 4.07
CA LEU A 84 12.03 -3.72 5.30
C LEU A 84 12.45 -5.18 5.48
N VAL A 85 12.42 -5.98 4.40
CA VAL A 85 12.86 -7.38 4.42
C VAL A 85 14.36 -7.47 4.71
N ALA A 86 15.18 -6.64 4.06
CA ALA A 86 16.62 -6.60 4.31
C ALA A 86 16.92 -6.20 5.77
N LEU A 87 16.19 -5.21 6.30
CA LEU A 87 16.32 -4.77 7.68
C LEU A 87 15.91 -5.85 8.69
N ALA A 88 14.79 -6.53 8.45
CA ALA A 88 14.28 -7.59 9.33
C ALA A 88 15.23 -8.80 9.43
N ARG A 89 16.01 -9.06 8.37
CA ARG A 89 17.02 -10.13 8.31
C ARG A 89 18.32 -9.80 9.04
N ARG A 90 18.50 -8.58 9.55
CA ARG A 90 19.71 -8.23 10.28
C ARG A 90 19.85 -9.08 11.57
N PRO A 91 21.05 -9.62 11.85
CA PRO A 91 21.26 -10.51 12.99
C PRO A 91 21.05 -9.79 14.33
N ASP A 92 21.40 -8.51 14.40
CA ASP A 92 21.30 -7.65 15.58
C ASP A 92 19.90 -7.06 15.82
N MET A 93 18.91 -7.42 14.99
CA MET A 93 17.54 -6.94 15.14
C MET A 93 16.86 -7.59 16.36
N PRO A 94 16.27 -6.81 17.29
CA PRO A 94 15.52 -7.39 18.40
C PRO A 94 14.25 -8.10 17.92
N ASP A 95 13.79 -9.10 18.67
CA ASP A 95 12.73 -10.01 18.22
C ASP A 95 11.39 -9.33 17.95
N TRP A 96 10.95 -8.41 18.81
CA TRP A 96 9.69 -7.69 18.63
C TRP A 96 9.69 -6.77 17.40
N PRO A 97 10.66 -5.85 17.23
CA PRO A 97 10.83 -5.08 16.00
C PRO A 97 10.91 -5.95 14.75
N ARG A 98 11.62 -7.07 14.81
CA ARG A 98 11.74 -8.02 13.70
C ARG A 98 10.37 -8.57 13.29
N ARG A 99 9.55 -9.01 14.25
CA ARG A 99 8.19 -9.52 13.98
C ARG A 99 7.30 -8.44 13.38
N ILE A 100 7.39 -7.21 13.90
CA ILE A 100 6.62 -6.07 13.37
C ILE A 100 7.05 -5.74 11.94
N LEU A 101 8.37 -5.68 11.66
CA LEU A 101 8.88 -5.46 10.30
C LEU A 101 8.38 -6.52 9.32
N TRP A 102 8.36 -7.80 9.72
CA TRP A 102 7.80 -8.86 8.89
C TRP A 102 6.30 -8.72 8.67
N ALA A 103 5.54 -8.33 9.69
CA ALA A 103 4.10 -8.08 9.56
C ALA A 103 3.81 -6.93 8.59
N VAL A 104 4.51 -5.79 8.73
CA VAL A 104 4.41 -4.65 7.82
C VAL A 104 4.80 -5.05 6.39
N ALA A 105 5.91 -5.76 6.23
CA ALA A 105 6.37 -6.24 4.92
C ALA A 105 5.36 -7.20 4.29
N ALA A 106 4.77 -8.12 5.05
CA ALA A 106 3.75 -9.03 4.55
C ALA A 106 2.49 -8.29 4.06
N THR A 107 1.97 -7.33 4.84
CA THR A 107 0.83 -6.51 4.41
C THR A 107 1.14 -5.79 3.10
N ILE A 108 2.31 -5.16 3.00
CA ILE A 108 2.74 -4.44 1.79
C ILE A 108 2.88 -5.39 0.60
N LEU A 109 3.50 -6.56 0.78
CA LEU A 109 3.72 -7.52 -0.29
C LEU A 109 2.40 -8.11 -0.82
N ILE A 110 1.43 -8.37 0.05
CA ILE A 110 0.10 -8.84 -0.37
C ILE A 110 -0.60 -7.75 -1.19
N SER A 111 -0.57 -6.50 -0.75
CA SER A 111 -1.16 -5.40 -1.51
C SER A 111 -0.45 -5.19 -2.86
N LEU A 112 0.89 -5.23 -2.88
CA LEU A 112 1.66 -5.17 -4.12
C LEU A 112 1.28 -6.28 -5.09
N ALA A 113 1.01 -7.50 -4.62
CA ALA A 113 0.56 -8.58 -5.49
C ALA A 113 -0.76 -8.25 -6.20
N PHE A 114 -1.70 -7.60 -5.50
CA PHE A 114 -2.93 -7.08 -6.12
C PHE A 114 -2.61 -5.95 -7.11
N ASP A 115 -1.80 -4.97 -6.69
CA ASP A 115 -1.45 -3.82 -7.54
C ASP A 115 -0.75 -4.26 -8.85
N TYR A 116 0.21 -5.18 -8.78
CA TYR A 116 0.89 -5.72 -9.96
C TYR A 116 -0.09 -6.50 -10.86
N THR A 117 -0.99 -7.29 -10.27
CA THR A 117 -2.01 -8.03 -11.05
C THR A 117 -2.90 -7.07 -11.81
N ASP A 118 -3.36 -6.00 -11.18
CA ASP A 118 -4.24 -5.02 -11.78
C ASP A 118 -3.50 -4.12 -12.80
N ALA A 119 -2.24 -3.77 -12.54
CA ALA A 119 -1.39 -3.07 -13.51
C ALA A 119 -1.16 -3.93 -14.77
N VAL A 120 -0.89 -5.23 -14.63
CA VAL A 120 -0.75 -6.15 -15.76
C VAL A 120 -2.07 -6.25 -16.55
N ARG A 121 -3.21 -6.42 -15.88
CA ARG A 121 -4.53 -6.43 -16.54
C ARG A 121 -4.83 -5.14 -17.29
N TRP A 122 -4.49 -4.00 -16.72
CA TRP A 122 -4.64 -2.70 -17.37
C TRP A 122 -3.77 -2.60 -18.63
N LEU A 123 -2.50 -3.06 -18.55
CA LEU A 123 -1.60 -3.11 -19.70
C LEU A 123 -2.13 -4.03 -20.81
N LEU A 124 -2.75 -5.16 -20.43
CA LEU A 124 -3.40 -6.11 -21.33
C LEU A 124 -4.71 -5.61 -21.95
N GLY A 125 -5.20 -4.44 -21.57
CA GLY A 125 -6.31 -3.76 -22.23
C GLY A 125 -7.55 -3.52 -21.37
N GLU A 126 -7.59 -3.98 -20.11
CA GLU A 126 -8.66 -3.68 -19.15
C GLU A 126 -8.54 -2.24 -18.61
N ARG A 127 -8.72 -1.27 -19.51
CA ARG A 127 -8.52 0.17 -19.25
C ARG A 127 -9.78 0.89 -18.81
N THR A 128 -10.94 0.26 -18.98
CA THR A 128 -12.23 0.86 -18.64
C THR A 128 -12.34 1.06 -17.13
N PRO A 129 -12.71 2.28 -16.68
CA PRO A 129 -13.05 2.52 -15.29
C PRO A 129 -14.25 1.65 -14.89
N VAL A 130 -14.38 1.38 -13.58
CA VAL A 130 -15.61 0.77 -13.06
C VAL A 130 -16.79 1.70 -13.43
N PRO A 131 -17.88 1.18 -14.05
CA PRO A 131 -19.02 2.01 -14.46
C PRO A 131 -19.54 2.89 -13.33
N GLY A 132 -19.74 4.17 -13.62
CA GLY A 132 -20.17 5.17 -12.63
C GLY A 132 -19.03 5.89 -11.90
N THR A 133 -17.78 5.45 -12.05
CA THR A 133 -16.57 6.08 -11.46
C THR A 133 -15.81 6.99 -12.41
N GLU A 134 -16.46 7.37 -13.52
CA GLU A 134 -15.86 8.21 -14.56
C GLU A 134 -15.52 9.61 -14.00
N PRO A 135 -14.37 10.20 -14.39
CA PRO A 135 -14.09 11.59 -14.06
C PRO A 135 -15.15 12.49 -14.70
N ALA A 136 -15.61 13.48 -13.94
CA ALA A 136 -16.62 14.46 -14.39
C ALA A 136 -16.07 15.38 -15.48
#